data_AF-A0AAV4KRY3-F1
#
_entry.id   AF-A0AAV4KRY3-F1
#
_cell.length_a   1.000
_cell.length_b   1.000
_cell.length_c   1.000
_cell.angle_alpha   90.00
_cell.angle_beta   90.00
_cell.angle_gamma   90.00
#
_symmetry.space_group_name_H-M   'P 1'
#
loop_
_entity.id
_entity.type
_entity.pdbx_description
1 polymer ?
#
loop_
_entity_poly.entity_id
_entity_poly.type
_entity_poly.pdbx_seq_one_letter_code
_entity_poly.pdbx_strand_id
1 'polypeptide(L)'
;MTSGGGAGPIRVNTSLETVLARITQADKKTLSLFVEGVSLEARTSRVISDLQHQVCADRIDLSNSFLVSADKLLRTRPGQYRSAISRYYYSMYHSARAVVYFAHGGDDHEKHSVLPTKLPGDFPNSSFWQNELKDARLNRNSADYDPYPSSWRHWQALAKGLSATAPNFLQLATQYLKQKGCAHV
;
A
#
# COMPACT_ATOMS: atom_id res chain seq x y z
N MET A 1 39.54 1.60 19.68
CA MET A 1 38.65 0.42 19.72
C MET A 1 37.25 0.97 19.89
N THR A 2 36.28 0.87 18.98
CA THR A 2 35.96 -0.16 17.97
C THR A 2 35.29 0.50 16.76
N SER A 3 35.70 0.08 15.56
CA SER A 3 35.15 0.44 14.26
C SER A 3 33.80 -0.24 14.01
N GLY A 4 32.75 0.55 13.75
CA GLY A 4 31.44 0.06 13.31
C GLY A 4 31.45 -0.20 11.80
N GLY A 5 31.38 -1.47 11.40
CA GLY A 5 31.29 -1.89 10.01
C GLY A 5 29.93 -1.55 9.42
N GLY A 6 29.91 -0.65 8.43
CA GLY A 6 28.75 -0.42 7.59
C GLY A 6 28.50 -1.63 6.69
N ALA A 7 27.27 -2.17 6.73
CA ALA A 7 26.80 -3.17 5.79
C ALA A 7 26.68 -2.54 4.40
N GLY A 8 27.74 -2.67 3.60
CA GLY A 8 27.70 -2.39 2.18
C GLY A 8 26.79 -3.38 1.43
N PRO A 9 26.41 -3.08 0.18
CA PRO A 9 25.57 -3.95 -0.63
C PRO A 9 26.21 -5.34 -0.75
N ILE A 10 25.39 -6.38 -0.55
CA ILE A 10 25.79 -7.79 -0.73
C ILE A 10 26.19 -7.95 -2.20
N ARG A 11 27.50 -8.02 -2.47
CA ARG A 11 28.01 -8.43 -3.77
C ARG A 11 27.73 -9.91 -3.93
N VAL A 12 26.65 -10.26 -4.63
CA VAL A 12 26.44 -11.63 -5.07
C VAL A 12 27.51 -11.93 -6.12
N ASN A 13 28.43 -12.83 -5.80
CA ASN A 13 29.46 -13.27 -6.74
C ASN A 13 28.82 -14.22 -7.76
N THR A 14 28.13 -13.66 -8.77
CA THR A 14 27.50 -14.44 -9.84
C THR A 14 28.54 -14.77 -10.90
N SER A 15 29.27 -15.86 -10.70
CA SER A 15 30.05 -16.47 -11.79
C SER A 15 29.13 -16.79 -12.97
N LEU A 16 29.67 -16.78 -14.20
CA LEU A 16 28.91 -17.15 -15.40
C LEU A 16 28.31 -18.55 -15.24
N GLU A 17 29.06 -19.46 -14.61
CA GLU A 17 28.64 -20.83 -14.29
C GLU A 17 27.38 -20.86 -13.42
N THR A 18 27.26 -19.98 -12.43
CA THR A 18 26.05 -19.87 -11.58
C THR A 18 24.82 -19.42 -12.39
N VAL A 19 25.00 -18.47 -13.30
CA VAL A 19 23.90 -17.98 -14.16
C VAL A 19 23.47 -19.09 -15.12
N LEU A 20 24.42 -19.75 -15.78
CA LEU A 20 24.14 -20.86 -16.69
C LEU A 20 23.43 -22.01 -15.98
N ALA A 21 23.88 -22.39 -14.77
CA ALA A 21 23.22 -23.42 -13.96
C ALA A 21 21.74 -23.08 -13.72
N ARG A 22 21.43 -21.83 -13.33
CA ARG A 22 20.05 -21.37 -13.13
C ARG A 22 19.21 -21.46 -14.40
N ILE A 23 19.78 -21.09 -15.55
CA ILE A 23 19.08 -21.17 -16.85
C ILE A 23 18.77 -22.63 -17.22
N THR A 24 19.71 -23.54 -17.02
CA THR A 24 19.51 -24.97 -17.37
C THR A 24 18.48 -25.67 -16.48
N GLN A 25 18.28 -25.20 -15.25
CA GLN A 25 17.34 -25.78 -14.28
C GLN A 25 15.92 -25.18 -14.38
N ALA A 26 15.77 -24.02 -14.99
CA ALA A 26 14.50 -23.32 -15.10
C ALA A 26 13.57 -23.99 -16.13
N ASP A 27 12.28 -24.08 -15.80
CA ASP A 27 11.27 -24.51 -16.77
C ASP A 27 10.98 -23.40 -17.80
N LYS A 28 10.25 -23.76 -18.87
CA LYS A 28 9.90 -22.82 -19.94
C LYS A 28 9.16 -21.58 -19.41
N LYS A 29 8.26 -21.75 -18.44
CA LYS A 29 7.49 -20.65 -17.84
C LYS A 29 8.40 -19.65 -17.14
N THR A 30 9.34 -20.15 -16.35
CA THR A 30 10.32 -19.34 -15.61
C THR A 30 11.24 -18.59 -16.57
N LEU A 31 11.72 -19.24 -17.63
CA LEU A 31 12.53 -18.58 -18.66
C LEU A 31 11.74 -17.47 -19.38
N SER A 32 10.45 -17.68 -19.67
CA SER A 32 9.59 -16.62 -20.24
C SER A 32 9.45 -15.42 -19.31
N LEU A 33 9.34 -15.63 -17.99
CA LEU A 33 9.30 -14.54 -17.01
C LEU A 33 10.62 -13.75 -16.95
N PHE A 34 11.78 -14.41 -17.11
CA PHE A 34 13.06 -13.70 -17.20
C PHE A 34 13.13 -12.82 -18.45
N VAL A 35 12.71 -13.37 -19.61
CA VAL A 35 12.65 -12.61 -20.86
C VAL A 35 11.69 -11.42 -20.74
N GLU A 36 10.54 -11.62 -20.11
CA GLU A 36 9.58 -10.54 -19.83
C GLU A 36 10.19 -9.46 -18.95
N GLY A 37 10.89 -9.84 -17.86
CA GLY A 37 11.60 -8.90 -16.99
C GLY A 37 12.61 -8.04 -17.77
N VAL A 38 13.48 -8.66 -18.57
CA VAL A 38 14.45 -7.94 -19.42
C VAL A 38 13.74 -7.03 -20.42
N SER A 39 12.65 -7.50 -21.02
CA SER A 39 11.85 -6.71 -21.98
C SER A 39 11.22 -5.48 -21.33
N LEU A 40 10.70 -5.59 -20.11
CA LEU A 40 10.14 -4.47 -19.35
C LEU A 40 11.21 -3.41 -19.06
N GLU A 41 12.39 -3.83 -18.60
CA GLU A 41 13.48 -2.89 -18.32
C GLU A 41 13.99 -2.20 -19.59
N ALA A 42 14.15 -2.96 -20.68
CA ALA A 42 14.59 -2.41 -21.96
C ALA A 42 13.60 -1.39 -22.56
N ARG A 43 12.29 -1.66 -22.44
CA ARG A 43 11.24 -0.78 -22.99
C ARG A 43 11.01 0.49 -22.18
N THR A 44 11.30 0.44 -20.88
CA THR A 44 11.09 1.58 -19.97
C THR A 44 12.38 2.34 -19.67
N SER A 45 13.54 1.77 -20.01
CA SER A 45 14.86 2.25 -19.56
C SER A 45 14.96 2.38 -18.04
N ARG A 46 14.20 1.57 -17.31
CA ARG A 46 14.10 1.59 -15.84
C ARG A 46 14.19 0.16 -15.32
N VAL A 47 14.93 -0.07 -14.25
CA VAL A 47 14.97 -1.38 -13.59
C VAL A 47 13.65 -1.69 -12.90
N ILE A 48 13.31 -2.97 -12.71
CA ILE A 48 12.02 -3.40 -12.13
C ILE A 48 11.78 -2.75 -10.75
N SER A 49 12.81 -2.63 -9.91
CA SER A 49 12.68 -2.00 -8.59
C SER A 49 12.23 -0.54 -8.66
N ASP A 50 12.69 0.20 -9.66
CA ASP A 50 12.28 1.58 -9.87
C ASP A 50 10.82 1.69 -10.36
N LEU A 51 10.37 0.73 -11.18
CA LEU A 51 8.96 0.60 -11.56
C LEU A 51 8.08 0.24 -10.34
N GLN A 52 8.56 -0.62 -9.44
CA GLN A 52 7.86 -0.94 -8.18
C GLN A 52 7.71 0.30 -7.28
N HIS A 53 8.73 1.16 -7.23
CA HIS A 53 8.66 2.44 -6.52
C HIS A 53 7.57 3.34 -7.13
N GLN A 54 7.44 3.39 -8.46
CA GLN A 54 6.39 4.15 -9.14
C GLN A 54 5.01 3.63 -8.78
N VAL A 55 4.83 2.30 -8.78
CA VAL A 55 3.55 1.68 -8.40
C VAL A 55 3.15 2.05 -6.96
N CYS A 56 4.12 2.21 -6.06
CA CYS A 56 3.85 2.70 -4.71
C CYS A 56 3.36 4.16 -4.71
N ALA A 57 4.02 5.03 -5.47
CA ALA A 57 3.63 6.44 -5.64
C ALA A 57 2.21 6.57 -6.21
N ASP A 58 1.90 5.84 -7.28
CA ASP A 58 0.58 5.86 -7.92
C ASP A 58 -0.53 5.43 -6.95
N ARG A 59 -0.25 4.48 -6.04
CA ARG A 59 -1.19 4.09 -4.98
C ARG A 59 -1.36 5.16 -3.90
N ILE A 60 -0.30 5.89 -3.56
CA ILE A 60 -0.38 7.03 -2.65
C ILE A 60 -1.20 8.17 -3.28
N ASP A 61 -1.01 8.45 -4.57
CA ASP A 61 -1.79 9.44 -5.30
C ASP A 61 -3.27 9.05 -5.40
N LEU A 62 -3.55 7.78 -5.71
CA LEU A 62 -4.91 7.25 -5.70
C LEU A 62 -5.54 7.37 -4.30
N SER A 63 -4.79 7.05 -3.24
CA SER A 63 -5.23 7.26 -1.86
C SER A 63 -5.61 8.72 -1.58
N ASN A 64 -4.76 9.65 -1.99
CA ASN A 64 -5.02 11.08 -1.83
C ASN A 64 -6.28 11.52 -2.61
N SER A 65 -6.51 10.99 -3.81
CA SER A 65 -7.72 11.28 -4.58
C SER A 65 -9.01 10.82 -3.84
N PHE A 66 -8.95 9.67 -3.16
CA PHE A 66 -10.04 9.21 -2.31
C PHE A 66 -10.25 10.09 -1.10
N LEU A 67 -9.18 10.55 -0.45
CA LEU A 67 -9.24 11.47 0.68
C LEU A 67 -9.94 12.78 0.28
N VAL A 68 -9.50 13.41 -0.82
CA VAL A 68 -10.11 14.64 -1.36
C VAL A 68 -11.59 14.43 -1.68
N SER A 69 -11.94 13.28 -2.27
CA SER A 69 -13.33 12.92 -2.57
C SER A 69 -14.17 12.76 -1.30
N ALA A 70 -13.65 12.06 -0.28
CA ALA A 70 -14.31 11.84 1.00
C ALA A 70 -14.63 13.16 1.70
N ASP A 71 -13.64 14.05 1.73
CA ASP A 71 -13.71 15.39 2.28
C ASP A 71 -14.79 16.24 1.62
N LYS A 72 -14.88 16.18 0.28
CA LYS A 72 -15.94 16.86 -0.47
C LYS A 72 -17.32 16.31 -0.05
N LEU A 73 -17.47 14.99 0.00
CA LEU A 73 -18.73 14.32 0.35
C LEU A 73 -19.19 14.65 1.78
N LEU A 74 -18.25 14.74 2.73
CA LEU A 74 -18.50 15.14 4.11
C LEU A 74 -19.00 16.59 4.21
N ARG A 75 -18.48 17.49 3.37
CA ARG A 75 -18.81 18.93 3.38
C ARG A 75 -20.05 19.30 2.56
N THR A 76 -20.51 18.44 1.64
CA THR A 76 -21.76 18.66 0.89
C THR A 76 -22.97 18.85 1.82
N ARG A 77 -24.01 19.53 1.34
CA ARG A 77 -25.28 19.75 2.05
C ARG A 77 -26.46 19.26 1.18
N PRO A 78 -27.21 18.22 1.60
CA PRO A 78 -26.96 17.38 2.78
C PRO A 78 -25.66 16.57 2.66
N GLY A 79 -25.05 16.23 3.80
CA GLY A 79 -23.80 15.47 3.83
C GLY A 79 -23.99 14.04 3.33
N GLN A 80 -23.06 13.56 2.49
CA GLN A 80 -23.08 12.20 1.94
C GLN A 80 -22.20 11.26 2.78
N TYR A 81 -22.57 11.09 4.05
CA TYR A 81 -21.69 10.45 5.04
C TYR A 81 -21.34 9.00 4.73
N ARG A 82 -22.29 8.20 4.22
CA ARG A 82 -22.04 6.80 3.83
C ARG A 82 -20.96 6.71 2.74
N SER A 83 -21.12 7.51 1.68
CA SER A 83 -20.13 7.63 0.61
C SER A 83 -18.78 8.16 1.13
N ALA A 84 -18.79 9.14 2.03
CA ALA A 84 -17.56 9.68 2.62
C ALA A 84 -16.79 8.60 3.40
N ILE A 85 -17.47 7.78 4.23
CA ILE A 85 -16.88 6.65 4.96
C ILE A 85 -16.19 5.69 3.97
N SER A 86 -16.88 5.32 2.89
CA SER A 86 -16.32 4.42 1.88
C SER A 86 -15.06 4.99 1.25
N ARG A 87 -15.06 6.30 0.90
CA ARG A 87 -13.90 6.99 0.33
C ARG A 87 -12.75 7.13 1.33
N TYR A 88 -12.99 7.47 2.59
CA TYR A 88 -11.92 7.49 3.62
C TYR A 88 -11.30 6.11 3.80
N TYR A 89 -12.11 5.05 3.84
CA TYR A 89 -11.59 3.69 3.90
C TYR A 89 -10.71 3.36 2.69
N TYR A 90 -11.13 3.68 1.46
CA TYR A 90 -10.30 3.41 0.28
C TYR A 90 -8.99 4.21 0.26
N SER A 91 -8.98 5.43 0.81
CA SER A 91 -7.72 6.15 1.05
C SER A 91 -6.81 5.36 1.98
N MET A 92 -7.30 4.92 3.13
CA MET A 92 -6.50 4.11 4.06
C MET A 92 -6.04 2.79 3.44
N TYR A 93 -6.92 2.09 2.74
CA TYR A 93 -6.63 0.83 2.05
C TYR A 93 -5.52 0.97 1.00
N HIS A 94 -5.57 1.98 0.13
CA HIS A 94 -4.53 2.17 -0.89
C HIS A 94 -3.19 2.62 -0.29
N SER A 95 -3.22 3.39 0.80
CA SER A 95 -2.01 3.74 1.57
C SER A 95 -1.36 2.49 2.16
N ALA A 96 -2.15 1.61 2.79
CA ALA A 96 -1.65 0.35 3.34
C ALA A 96 -1.13 -0.57 2.23
N ARG A 97 -1.83 -0.64 1.09
CA ARG A 97 -1.43 -1.47 -0.05
C ARG A 97 -0.10 -1.01 -0.66
N ALA A 98 0.17 0.30 -0.69
CA ALA A 98 1.48 0.82 -1.09
C ALA A 98 2.59 0.34 -0.14
N VAL A 99 2.38 0.49 1.18
CA VAL A 99 3.32 0.06 2.23
C VAL A 99 3.60 -1.44 2.18
N VAL A 100 2.55 -2.26 2.12
CA VAL A 100 2.66 -3.72 2.08
C VAL A 100 3.31 -4.17 0.78
N TYR A 101 2.92 -3.60 -0.35
CA TYR A 101 3.54 -3.92 -1.63
C TYR A 101 5.04 -3.65 -1.64
N PHE A 102 5.46 -2.49 -1.12
CA PHE A 102 6.87 -2.13 -1.03
C PHE A 102 7.65 -3.11 -0.13
N ALA A 103 7.09 -3.44 1.04
CA ALA A 103 7.77 -4.28 2.02
C ALA A 103 7.89 -5.75 1.60
N HIS A 104 6.91 -6.27 0.86
CA HIS A 104 6.86 -7.68 0.44
C HIS A 104 7.26 -7.90 -1.02
N GLY A 105 7.45 -6.82 -1.81
CA GLY A 105 7.88 -6.87 -3.21
C GLY A 105 6.79 -7.25 -4.22
N GLY A 106 5.52 -7.30 -3.79
CA GLY A 106 4.41 -7.83 -4.57
C GLY A 106 3.04 -7.48 -3.99
N ASP A 107 1.98 -7.71 -4.76
CA ASP A 107 0.60 -7.35 -4.40
C ASP A 107 -0.21 -8.54 -3.87
N ASP A 108 0.48 -9.53 -3.30
CA ASP A 108 -0.06 -10.83 -2.85
C ASP A 108 -1.01 -10.74 -1.63
N HIS A 109 -1.21 -9.53 -1.12
CA HIS A 109 -1.88 -9.23 0.15
C HIS A 109 -2.98 -8.16 -0.01
N GLU A 110 -3.44 -7.95 -1.24
CA GLU A 110 -4.50 -7.02 -1.64
C GLU A 110 -5.86 -7.31 -1.00
N LYS A 111 -6.14 -8.54 -0.58
CA LYS A 111 -7.44 -8.87 0.04
C LYS A 111 -7.72 -8.00 1.27
N HIS A 112 -8.88 -7.34 1.30
CA HIS A 112 -9.30 -6.42 2.37
C HIS A 112 -9.21 -6.98 3.81
N SER A 113 -9.28 -8.31 4.02
CA SER A 113 -9.11 -8.95 5.35
C SER A 113 -7.67 -9.25 5.70
N VAL A 114 -6.84 -9.44 4.68
CA VAL A 114 -5.45 -9.87 4.84
C VAL A 114 -4.56 -8.65 4.96
N LEU A 115 -4.78 -7.62 4.13
CA LEU A 115 -3.93 -6.45 4.02
C LEU A 115 -3.53 -5.83 5.38
N PRO A 116 -4.45 -5.61 6.35
CA PRO A 116 -4.07 -5.02 7.64
C PRO A 116 -3.05 -5.88 8.39
N THR A 117 -3.18 -7.20 8.35
CA THR A 117 -2.28 -8.15 9.03
C THR A 117 -0.86 -8.20 8.44
N LYS A 118 -0.64 -7.53 7.30
CA LYS A 118 0.60 -7.56 6.53
C LYS A 118 1.39 -6.26 6.61
N LEU A 119 0.91 -5.28 7.39
CA LEU A 119 1.71 -4.11 7.72
C LEU A 119 3.05 -4.56 8.33
N PRO A 120 4.19 -3.99 7.89
CA PRO A 120 5.51 -4.33 8.42
C PRO A 120 5.57 -4.17 9.94
N GLY A 121 6.37 -5.02 10.60
CA GLY A 121 6.52 -4.98 12.07
C GLY A 121 7.19 -3.70 12.57
N ASP A 122 7.96 -3.04 11.71
CA ASP A 122 8.63 -1.76 11.94
C ASP A 122 7.83 -0.56 11.40
N PHE A 123 6.59 -0.77 10.94
CA PHE A 123 5.67 0.33 10.65
C PHE A 123 5.27 1.04 11.96
N PRO A 124 5.30 2.38 12.05
CA PRO A 124 5.04 3.09 13.31
C PRO A 124 3.65 2.75 13.86
N ASN A 125 3.59 2.29 15.11
CA ASN A 125 2.37 1.82 15.76
C ASN A 125 1.60 0.79 14.92
N SER A 126 2.29 -0.16 14.27
CA SER A 126 1.70 -1.14 13.35
C SER A 126 0.41 -1.75 13.90
N SER A 127 0.42 -2.36 15.08
CA SER A 127 -0.76 -2.99 15.70
C SER A 127 -1.98 -2.07 15.83
N PHE A 128 -1.77 -0.80 16.16
CA PHE A 128 -2.85 0.19 16.21
C PHE A 128 -3.48 0.36 14.82
N TRP A 129 -2.67 0.55 13.80
CA TRP A 129 -3.15 0.75 12.43
C TRP A 129 -3.78 -0.50 11.81
N GLN A 130 -3.34 -1.70 12.20
CA GLN A 130 -4.02 -2.93 11.79
C GLN A 130 -5.48 -2.95 12.28
N ASN A 131 -5.70 -2.53 13.53
CA ASN A 131 -7.04 -2.42 14.11
C ASN A 131 -7.85 -1.30 13.45
N GLU A 132 -7.28 -0.10 13.27
CA GLU A 132 -7.96 1.01 12.60
C GLU A 132 -8.39 0.65 11.17
N LEU A 133 -7.53 -0.03 10.39
CA LEU A 133 -7.87 -0.49 9.04
C LEU A 133 -8.99 -1.54 9.05
N LYS A 134 -8.97 -2.45 10.03
CA LYS A 134 -10.02 -3.46 10.23
C LYS A 134 -11.35 -2.78 10.56
N ASP A 135 -11.36 -1.84 11.49
CA ASP A 135 -12.56 -1.14 11.93
C ASP A 135 -13.11 -0.22 10.84
N ALA A 136 -12.24 0.51 10.12
CA ALA A 136 -12.62 1.30 8.96
C ALA A 136 -13.27 0.45 7.87
N ARG A 137 -12.78 -0.79 7.64
CA ARG A 137 -13.43 -1.73 6.72
C ARG A 137 -14.83 -2.13 7.20
N LEU A 138 -14.98 -2.46 8.48
CA LEU A 138 -16.27 -2.85 9.04
C LEU A 138 -17.28 -1.69 8.96
N ASN A 139 -16.84 -0.49 9.29
CA ASN A 139 -17.61 0.75 9.16
C ASN A 139 -18.02 1.00 7.70
N ARG A 140 -17.10 0.83 6.74
CA ARG A 140 -17.39 0.92 5.31
C ARG A 140 -18.40 -0.12 4.87
N ASN A 141 -18.26 -1.37 5.30
CA ASN A 141 -19.21 -2.43 4.93
C ASN A 141 -20.61 -2.12 5.47
N SER A 142 -20.72 -1.68 6.72
CA SER A 142 -21.99 -1.27 7.30
C SER A 142 -22.57 -0.05 6.56
N ALA A 143 -21.73 0.95 6.29
CA ALA A 143 -22.12 2.12 5.51
C ALA A 143 -22.51 1.78 4.06
N ASP A 144 -21.96 0.77 3.40
CA ASP A 144 -22.29 0.47 2.01
C ASP A 144 -23.49 -0.49 1.89
N TYR A 145 -23.68 -1.41 2.85
CA TYR A 145 -24.62 -2.52 2.70
C TYR A 145 -25.77 -2.57 3.70
N ASP A 146 -25.75 -1.80 4.79
CA ASP A 146 -26.87 -1.82 5.76
C ASP A 146 -28.11 -1.13 5.15
N PRO A 147 -29.22 -1.85 4.93
CA PRO A 147 -30.46 -1.27 4.43
C PRO A 147 -31.25 -0.52 5.51
N TYR A 148 -30.98 -0.78 6.81
CA TYR A 148 -31.79 -0.30 7.93
C TYR A 148 -30.94 0.33 9.04
N PRO A 149 -30.25 1.46 8.78
CA PRO A 149 -29.42 2.09 9.78
C PRO A 149 -30.27 2.62 10.94
N SER A 150 -29.80 2.39 12.17
CA SER A 150 -30.47 2.85 13.40
C SER A 150 -30.61 4.39 13.48
N SER A 151 -29.68 5.14 12.88
CA SER A 151 -29.77 6.61 12.77
C SER A 151 -28.84 7.16 11.69
N TRP A 152 -29.29 8.20 10.97
CA TRP A 152 -28.41 8.94 10.06
C TRP A 152 -27.23 9.61 10.77
N ARG A 153 -27.41 9.99 12.05
CA ARG A 153 -26.38 10.67 12.86
C ARG A 153 -25.19 9.75 13.16
N HIS A 154 -25.41 8.44 13.18
CA HIS A 154 -24.35 7.44 13.33
C HIS A 154 -23.29 7.59 12.23
N TRP A 155 -23.74 7.67 10.97
CA TRP A 155 -22.84 7.85 9.83
C TRP A 155 -22.10 9.18 9.85
N GLN A 156 -22.74 10.25 10.33
CA GLN A 156 -22.08 11.54 10.47
C GLN A 156 -20.92 11.47 11.47
N ALA A 157 -21.12 10.83 12.62
CA ALA A 157 -20.07 10.69 13.63
C ALA A 157 -18.89 9.85 13.10
N LEU A 158 -19.18 8.72 12.44
CA LEU A 158 -18.16 7.87 11.83
C LEU A 158 -17.37 8.60 10.73
N ALA A 159 -18.06 9.31 9.83
CA ALA A 159 -17.40 10.07 8.76
C ALA A 159 -16.49 11.17 9.32
N LYS A 160 -16.92 11.85 10.39
CA LYS A 160 -16.07 12.84 11.08
C LYS A 160 -14.85 12.20 11.74
N GLY A 161 -15.00 11.05 12.40
CA GLY A 161 -13.85 10.32 12.96
C GLY A 161 -12.83 9.95 11.87
N LEU A 162 -13.30 9.35 10.77
CA LEU A 162 -12.45 8.99 9.64
C LEU A 162 -11.78 10.18 8.95
N SER A 163 -12.40 11.37 8.98
CA SER A 163 -11.80 12.61 8.46
C SER A 163 -10.55 13.06 9.21
N ALA A 164 -10.34 12.58 10.44
CA ALA A 164 -9.09 12.77 11.18
C ALA A 164 -8.13 11.58 10.99
N THR A 165 -8.64 10.35 11.03
CA THR A 165 -7.82 9.13 10.96
C THR A 165 -7.18 8.90 9.59
N ALA A 166 -7.95 9.01 8.50
CA ALA A 166 -7.47 8.73 7.15
C ALA A 166 -6.30 9.61 6.69
N PRO A 167 -6.33 10.96 6.85
CA PRO A 167 -5.19 11.79 6.47
C PRO A 167 -3.93 11.49 7.29
N ASN A 168 -4.08 11.20 8.58
CA ASN A 168 -2.96 10.79 9.43
C ASN A 168 -2.31 9.50 8.94
N PHE A 169 -3.12 8.50 8.56
CA PHE A 169 -2.60 7.24 8.05
C PHE A 169 -1.90 7.41 6.69
N LEU A 170 -2.49 8.18 5.77
CA LEU A 170 -1.87 8.50 4.48
C LEU A 170 -0.52 9.17 4.68
N GLN A 171 -0.46 10.22 5.52
CA GLN A 171 0.79 10.91 5.82
C GLN A 171 1.85 9.96 6.37
N LEU A 172 1.47 9.10 7.32
CA LEU A 172 2.38 8.14 7.93
C LEU A 172 2.88 7.10 6.92
N ALA A 173 2.01 6.57 6.06
CA ALA A 173 2.37 5.64 4.99
C ALA A 173 3.37 6.26 4.01
N THR A 174 3.11 7.51 3.57
CA THR A 174 4.01 8.26 2.70
C THR A 174 5.37 8.49 3.35
N GLN A 175 5.40 8.88 4.63
CA GLN A 175 6.65 9.08 5.37
C GLN A 175 7.44 7.78 5.54
N TYR A 176 6.75 6.69 5.86
CA TYR A 176 7.37 5.37 5.99
C TYR A 176 8.01 4.93 4.68
N LEU A 177 7.30 5.05 3.55
CA LEU A 177 7.83 4.70 2.22
C LEU A 177 9.07 5.52 1.87
N LYS A 178 9.07 6.83 2.14
CA LYS A 178 10.24 7.71 1.98
C LYS A 178 11.43 7.24 2.80
N GLN A 179 11.20 6.96 4.09
CA GLN A 179 12.24 6.48 5.00
C GLN A 179 12.83 5.12 4.57
N LYS A 180 12.03 4.27 3.92
CA LYS A 180 12.46 2.98 3.40
C LYS A 180 13.11 3.05 2.01
N GLY A 181 13.22 4.24 1.42
CA GLY A 181 13.90 4.46 0.15
C GLY A 181 13.03 4.28 -1.10
N CYS A 182 11.70 4.36 -0.96
CA CYS A 182 10.81 4.39 -2.11
C CYS A 182 10.98 5.73 -2.86
N ALA A 183 11.56 5.68 -4.06
CA ALA A 183 12.08 6.87 -4.74
C ALA A 183 11.03 7.87 -5.25
N HIS A 184 9.80 7.41 -5.53
CA HIS A 184 8.77 8.22 -6.23
C HIS A 184 7.65 8.75 -5.33
N VAL A 185 7.71 8.49 -4.02
CA VAL A 185 6.68 8.89 -3.04
C VAL A 185 7.05 10.21 -2.37
#